data_AF-A0A963QR69-F1
#
_entry.id   AF-A0A963QR69-F1
#
_cell.length_a   1.000
_cell.length_b   1.000
_cell.length_c   1.000
_cell.angle_alpha   90.00
_cell.angle_beta   90.00
_cell.angle_gamma   90.00
#
_symmetry.space_group_name_H-M   'P 1'
#
loop_
_entity.id
_entity.type
_entity.pdbx_description
1 polymer ?
#
loop_
_entity_poly.entity_id
_entity_poly.type
_entity_poly.pdbx_seq_one_letter_code
_entity_poly.pdbx_strand_id
1 'polypeptide(L)'
;MKKALAEVVLPAVDSGNMAAIEQLQLVIGSLNLLQDQIDYAHWFEIVDGRSMIMLAEKVADASGKPLGGAVDAAIVSVRDVGTRHDVTLTQIREANYALRESMTEAVNGILANANPDLAKTISRIVVDMAEDQTGRERAFVAGTGFDVFPHSLKSIPEALAASPAA
;
A
#
# COMPACT_ATOMS: atom_id res chain seq x y z
N MET A 1 20.22 13.37 11.80
CA MET A 1 21.14 12.36 11.23
C MET A 1 21.52 12.67 9.79
N LYS A 2 20.57 12.81 8.85
CA LYS A 2 20.81 13.18 7.43
C LYS A 2 21.80 14.35 7.23
N LYS A 3 21.59 15.47 7.92
CA LYS A 3 22.47 16.66 7.84
C LYS A 3 23.93 16.32 8.17
N ALA A 4 24.16 15.59 9.27
CA ALA A 4 25.51 15.19 9.67
C ALA A 4 26.15 14.25 8.64
N LEU A 5 25.39 13.29 8.08
CA LEU A 5 25.90 12.39 7.06
C LEU A 5 26.32 13.14 5.78
N ALA A 6 25.50 14.09 5.32
CA ALA A 6 25.77 14.84 4.09
C ALA A 6 26.85 15.92 4.25
N GLU A 7 26.86 16.64 5.37
CA GLU A 7 27.70 17.83 5.55
C GLU A 7 29.01 17.55 6.31
N VAL A 8 29.08 16.46 7.08
CA VAL A 8 30.25 16.15 7.93
C VAL A 8 30.88 14.82 7.53
N VAL A 9 30.08 13.76 7.43
CA VAL A 9 30.63 12.41 7.17
C VAL A 9 31.05 12.27 5.72
N LEU A 10 30.20 12.62 4.75
CA LEU A 10 30.50 12.46 3.33
C LEU A 10 31.78 13.20 2.90
N PRO A 11 32.03 14.46 3.31
CA PRO A 11 33.30 15.13 3.00
C PRO A 11 34.53 14.53 3.69
N ALA A 12 34.34 13.79 4.79
CA ALA A 12 35.42 13.15 5.54
C ALA A 12 35.77 11.75 5.03
N VAL A 13 34.96 11.16 4.15
CA VAL A 13 35.27 9.89 3.49
C VAL A 13 36.39 10.10 2.47
N ASP A 14 37.36 9.19 2.44
CA ASP A 14 38.41 9.20 1.42
C ASP A 14 37.81 9.16 0.01
N SER A 15 38.10 10.20 -0.78
CA SER A 15 37.63 10.33 -2.16
C SER A 15 38.11 9.22 -3.08
N GLY A 16 39.19 8.51 -2.73
CA GLY A 16 39.67 7.34 -3.46
C GLY A 16 38.87 6.07 -3.21
N ASN A 17 38.05 6.03 -2.15
CA ASN A 17 37.24 4.87 -1.80
C ASN A 17 35.81 5.00 -2.35
N MET A 18 35.67 4.77 -3.65
CA MET A 18 34.39 4.87 -4.36
C MET A 18 33.27 4.03 -3.73
N ALA A 19 33.58 2.82 -3.26
CA ALA A 19 32.61 1.96 -2.61
C ALA A 19 32.03 2.60 -1.34
N ALA A 20 32.86 3.23 -0.50
CA ALA A 20 32.40 3.92 0.69
C ALA A 20 31.50 5.13 0.37
N ILE A 21 31.84 5.87 -0.69
CA ILE A 21 31.04 7.02 -1.16
C ILE A 21 29.66 6.54 -1.63
N GLU A 22 29.62 5.51 -2.47
CA GLU A 22 28.36 4.94 -2.98
C GLU A 22 27.46 4.43 -1.84
N GLN A 23 28.01 3.67 -0.90
CA GLN A 23 27.23 3.18 0.25
C GLN A 23 26.69 4.33 1.10
N LEU A 24 27.48 5.37 1.33
CA LEU A 24 27.02 6.54 2.08
C LEU A 24 25.93 7.32 1.34
N GLN A 25 26.04 7.46 0.02
CA GLN A 25 24.99 8.05 -0.82
C GLN A 25 23.70 7.23 -0.78
N LEU A 26 23.77 5.89 -0.79
CA LEU A 26 22.61 5.02 -0.63
C LEU A 26 21.92 5.20 0.73
N VAL A 27 22.69 5.32 1.81
CA VAL A 27 22.14 5.61 3.14
C VAL A 27 21.44 6.97 3.16
N ILE A 28 22.06 8.01 2.61
CA ILE A 28 21.46 9.36 2.53
C ILE A 28 20.18 9.33 1.69
N GLY A 29 20.20 8.67 0.53
CA GLY A 29 19.03 8.50 -0.33
C GLY A 29 17.89 7.75 0.37
N SER A 30 18.21 6.68 1.11
CA SER A 30 17.23 5.93 1.89
C SER A 30 16.60 6.79 2.99
N LEU A 31 17.39 7.61 3.67
CA LEU A 31 16.88 8.55 4.69
C LEU A 31 16.01 9.66 4.09
N ASN A 32 16.30 10.11 2.86
CA ASN A 32 15.45 11.05 2.13
C ASN A 32 14.09 10.42 1.82
N LEU A 33 14.10 9.19 1.29
CA LEU A 33 12.86 8.47 0.99
C LEU A 33 12.00 8.28 2.24
N LEU A 34 12.60 7.86 3.36
CA LEU A 34 11.88 7.72 4.63
C LEU A 34 11.33 9.06 5.13
N GLN A 35 12.08 10.15 4.97
CA GLN A 35 11.61 11.48 5.34
C GLN A 35 10.36 11.89 4.55
N ASP A 36 10.32 11.58 3.24
CA ASP A 36 9.18 11.90 2.40
C ASP A 36 7.94 11.04 2.71
N GLN A 37 8.16 9.81 3.21
CA GLN A 37 7.11 8.83 3.48
C GLN A 37 6.50 8.91 4.89
N ILE A 38 7.30 9.30 5.90
CA ILE A 38 6.96 9.05 7.32
C ILE A 38 5.64 9.70 7.75
N ASP A 39 5.37 10.92 7.27
CA ASP A 39 4.14 11.67 7.59
C ASP A 39 2.89 11.01 7.00
N TYR A 40 3.05 10.17 5.98
CA TYR A 40 1.97 9.50 5.26
C TYR A 40 1.86 8.02 5.57
N ALA A 41 2.82 7.41 6.26
CA ALA A 41 2.89 5.97 6.45
C ALA A 41 1.62 5.40 7.09
N HIS A 42 1.09 6.06 8.13
CA HIS A 42 -0.18 5.67 8.74
C HIS A 42 -1.34 5.81 7.76
N TRP A 43 -1.43 6.96 7.08
CA TRP A 43 -2.53 7.22 6.15
C TRP A 43 -2.54 6.26 4.96
N PHE A 44 -1.37 5.85 4.48
CA PHE A 44 -1.22 4.83 3.45
C PHE A 44 -1.92 3.52 3.83
N GLU A 45 -1.66 3.00 5.03
CA GLU A 45 -2.26 1.73 5.50
C GLU A 45 -3.78 1.87 5.74
N ILE A 46 -4.25 3.04 6.17
CA ILE A 46 -5.69 3.30 6.31
C ILE A 46 -6.39 3.26 4.95
N VAL A 47 -5.84 3.98 3.97
CA VAL A 47 -6.36 4.01 2.60
C VAL A 47 -6.35 2.62 1.98
N ASP A 48 -5.31 1.85 2.25
CA ASP A 48 -5.16 0.48 1.79
C ASP A 48 -6.26 -0.45 2.36
N GLY A 49 -6.51 -0.38 3.67
CA GLY A 49 -7.60 -1.12 4.32
C GLY A 49 -8.98 -0.74 3.77
N ARG A 50 -9.25 0.56 3.59
CA ARG A 50 -10.52 1.05 2.99
C ARG A 50 -10.73 0.55 1.57
N SER A 51 -9.67 0.55 0.77
CA SER A 51 -9.70 0.04 -0.59
C SER A 51 -10.05 -1.45 -0.59
N MET A 52 -9.47 -2.23 0.33
CA MET A 52 -9.78 -3.65 0.46
C MET A 52 -11.22 -3.92 0.94
N ILE A 53 -11.77 -3.10 1.84
CA ILE A 53 -13.20 -3.17 2.23
C ILE A 53 -14.10 -2.91 1.02
N MET A 54 -13.80 -1.88 0.22
CA MET A 54 -14.54 -1.60 -1.01
C MET A 54 -14.45 -2.76 -2.02
N LEU A 55 -13.28 -3.42 -2.12
CA LEU A 55 -13.15 -4.61 -2.95
C LEU A 55 -14.10 -5.71 -2.48
N ALA A 56 -14.15 -5.95 -1.16
CA ALA A 56 -15.05 -6.94 -0.57
C ALA A 56 -16.52 -6.63 -0.89
N GLU A 57 -16.94 -5.37 -0.73
CA GLU A 57 -18.30 -4.92 -1.04
C GLU A 57 -18.64 -5.15 -2.53
N LYS A 58 -17.77 -4.73 -3.45
CA LYS A 58 -17.98 -4.92 -4.90
C LYS A 58 -18.05 -6.40 -5.30
N VAL A 59 -17.23 -7.27 -4.70
CA VAL A 59 -17.25 -8.71 -4.99
C VAL A 59 -18.51 -9.36 -4.40
N ALA A 60 -18.92 -8.98 -3.19
CA ALA A 60 -20.15 -9.46 -2.57
C ALA A 60 -21.36 -9.10 -3.46
N ASP A 61 -21.44 -7.85 -3.90
CA ASP A 61 -22.50 -7.34 -4.78
C ASP A 61 -22.53 -8.10 -6.11
N ALA A 62 -21.37 -8.25 -6.78
CA ALA A 62 -21.28 -8.94 -8.05
C ALA A 62 -21.64 -10.44 -7.95
N SER A 63 -21.29 -11.09 -6.84
CA SER A 63 -21.61 -12.50 -6.61
C SER A 63 -23.04 -12.73 -6.12
N GLY A 64 -23.71 -11.68 -5.64
CA GLY A 64 -25.03 -11.76 -5.01
C GLY A 64 -25.03 -12.57 -3.71
N LYS A 65 -23.87 -12.76 -3.08
CA LYS A 65 -23.68 -13.62 -1.91
C LYS A 65 -22.73 -12.98 -0.88
N PRO A 66 -22.93 -13.27 0.42
CA PRO A 66 -21.93 -12.94 1.42
C PRO A 66 -20.59 -13.63 1.14
N LEU A 67 -19.48 -12.96 1.43
CA LEU A 67 -18.13 -13.51 1.26
C LEU A 67 -17.70 -14.45 2.40
N GLY A 68 -18.48 -14.50 3.48
CA GLY A 68 -18.29 -15.39 4.62
C GLY A 68 -17.81 -14.68 5.88
N GLY A 69 -18.05 -15.31 7.03
CA GLY A 69 -17.81 -14.68 8.34
C GLY A 69 -16.36 -14.31 8.63
N ALA A 70 -15.38 -14.95 7.98
CA ALA A 70 -13.98 -14.57 8.09
C ALA A 70 -13.69 -13.20 7.46
N VAL A 71 -14.27 -12.93 6.28
CA VAL A 71 -14.17 -11.62 5.61
C VAL A 71 -14.89 -10.56 6.44
N ASP A 72 -16.09 -10.85 6.93
CA ASP A 72 -16.87 -9.92 7.76
C ASP A 72 -16.11 -9.53 9.04
N ALA A 73 -15.51 -10.51 9.72
CA ALA A 73 -14.69 -10.27 10.91
C ALA A 73 -13.43 -9.44 10.60
N ALA A 74 -12.78 -9.71 9.47
CA ALA A 74 -11.61 -8.95 9.04
C ALA A 74 -11.96 -7.50 8.66
N ILE A 75 -13.10 -7.27 8.00
CA ILE A 75 -13.62 -5.91 7.72
C ILE A 75 -13.85 -5.14 9.02
N VAL A 76 -14.48 -5.77 10.02
CA VAL A 76 -14.69 -5.15 11.34
C VAL A 76 -13.36 -4.78 11.99
N SER A 77 -12.38 -5.68 11.94
CA SER A 77 -11.03 -5.43 12.48
C SER A 77 -10.35 -4.23 11.80
N VAL A 78 -10.37 -4.18 10.46
CA VAL A 78 -9.78 -3.06 9.68
C VAL A 78 -10.49 -1.74 9.99
N ARG A 79 -11.82 -1.74 10.14
CA ARG A 79 -12.57 -0.54 10.54
C ARG A 79 -12.23 -0.09 11.97
N ASP A 80 -12.08 -1.01 12.91
CA ASP A 80 -11.70 -0.69 14.30
C ASP A 80 -10.33 -0.02 14.35
N VAL A 81 -9.29 -0.69 13.84
CA VAL A 81 -7.93 -0.13 13.85
C VAL A 81 -7.83 1.17 13.04
N GLY A 82 -8.64 1.30 11.98
CA GLY A 82 -8.58 2.45 11.09
C GLY A 82 -9.19 3.75 11.64
N THR A 83 -9.92 3.67 12.75
CA THR A 83 -10.53 4.84 13.41
C THR A 83 -9.84 5.21 14.73
N ARG A 84 -8.88 4.40 15.17
CA ARG A 84 -8.18 4.56 16.43
C ARG A 84 -6.88 5.34 16.27
N HIS A 85 -6.57 6.17 17.27
CA HIS A 85 -5.31 6.94 17.32
C HIS A 85 -4.24 6.28 18.19
N ASP A 86 -4.61 5.25 18.96
CA ASP A 86 -3.78 4.55 19.93
C ASP A 86 -3.19 3.25 19.36
N VAL A 87 -3.38 2.99 18.07
CA VAL A 87 -2.85 1.82 17.38
C VAL A 87 -1.53 2.13 16.68
N THR A 88 -0.66 1.14 16.65
CA THR A 88 0.60 1.20 15.91
C THR A 88 0.38 0.88 14.43
N LEU A 89 1.31 1.32 13.59
CA LEU A 89 1.31 1.00 12.15
C LEU A 89 1.30 -0.53 11.90
N THR A 90 2.00 -1.29 12.74
CA THR A 90 2.04 -2.76 12.65
C THR A 90 0.66 -3.38 12.85
N GLN A 91 -0.12 -2.90 13.81
CA GLN A 91 -1.48 -3.42 14.05
C GLN A 91 -2.42 -3.15 12.87
N ILE A 92 -2.29 -1.99 12.22
CA ILE A 92 -3.07 -1.68 11.02
C ILE A 92 -2.69 -2.64 9.87
N ARG A 93 -1.38 -2.87 9.67
CA ARG A 93 -0.88 -3.81 8.67
C ARG A 93 -1.36 -5.23 8.91
N GLU A 94 -1.33 -5.70 10.16
CA GLU A 94 -1.82 -7.03 10.53
C GLU A 94 -3.31 -7.19 10.21
N ALA A 95 -4.15 -6.19 10.53
CA ALA A 95 -5.56 -6.20 10.15
C ALA A 95 -5.75 -6.22 8.62
N ASN A 96 -4.99 -5.39 7.89
CA ASN A 96 -5.01 -5.35 6.42
C ASN A 96 -4.56 -6.69 5.80
N TYR A 97 -3.57 -7.37 6.39
CA TYR A 97 -3.11 -8.69 5.93
C TYR A 97 -4.18 -9.76 6.15
N ALA A 98 -4.81 -9.79 7.32
CA ALA A 98 -5.89 -10.72 7.61
C ALA A 98 -7.08 -10.53 6.64
N LEU A 99 -7.41 -9.28 6.29
CA LEU A 99 -8.44 -8.99 5.29
C LEU A 99 -8.02 -9.46 3.89
N ARG A 100 -6.78 -9.23 3.46
CA ARG A 100 -6.28 -9.73 2.18
C ARG A 100 -6.32 -11.25 2.06
N GLU A 101 -5.91 -11.94 3.11
CA GLU A 101 -5.88 -13.41 3.14
C GLU A 101 -7.30 -13.97 3.02
N SER A 102 -8.22 -13.52 3.88
CA SER A 102 -9.63 -13.95 3.84
C SER A 102 -10.32 -13.58 2.50
N MET A 103 -10.01 -12.42 1.94
CA MET A 103 -10.49 -12.03 0.61
C MET A 103 -9.96 -12.92 -0.50
N THR A 104 -8.69 -13.31 -0.45
CA THR A 104 -8.09 -14.22 -1.43
C THR A 104 -8.78 -15.58 -1.40
N GLU A 105 -9.01 -16.12 -0.21
CA GLU A 105 -9.76 -17.37 -0.03
C GLU A 105 -11.19 -17.27 -0.55
N ALA A 106 -11.91 -16.20 -0.20
CA ALA A 106 -13.30 -15.98 -0.63
C ALA A 106 -13.41 -15.85 -2.16
N VAL A 107 -12.56 -15.04 -2.79
CA VAL A 107 -12.54 -14.86 -4.24
C VAL A 107 -12.21 -16.17 -4.95
N ASN A 108 -11.20 -16.92 -4.47
CA ASN A 108 -10.86 -18.23 -5.03
C ASN A 108 -12.02 -19.23 -4.91
N GLY A 109 -12.70 -19.25 -3.76
CA GLY A 109 -13.88 -20.10 -3.55
C GLY A 109 -15.04 -19.78 -4.48
N ILE A 110 -15.29 -18.48 -4.74
CA ILE A 110 -16.30 -18.03 -5.69
C ILE A 110 -15.89 -18.44 -7.12
N LEU A 111 -14.66 -18.15 -7.52
CA LEU A 111 -14.17 -18.41 -8.88
C LEU A 111 -14.13 -19.90 -9.23
N ALA A 112 -13.89 -20.78 -8.25
CA ALA A 112 -13.89 -22.23 -8.47
C ALA A 112 -15.21 -22.77 -9.05
N ASN A 113 -16.33 -22.08 -8.82
CA ASN A 113 -17.66 -22.48 -9.27
C ASN A 113 -18.38 -21.39 -10.08
N ALA A 114 -17.68 -20.32 -10.46
CA ALA A 114 -18.27 -19.20 -11.17
C ALA A 114 -18.56 -19.57 -12.63
N ASN A 115 -19.69 -19.07 -13.15
CA ASN A 115 -19.89 -19.06 -14.60
C ASN A 115 -18.92 -18.05 -15.26
N PRO A 116 -18.68 -18.13 -16.57
CA PRO A 116 -17.71 -17.26 -17.25
C PRO A 116 -17.98 -15.76 -17.08
N ASP A 117 -19.25 -15.34 -17.05
CA ASP A 117 -19.61 -13.93 -16.92
C ASP A 117 -19.31 -13.37 -15.53
N LEU A 118 -19.62 -14.13 -14.48
CA LEU A 118 -19.29 -13.78 -13.10
C LEU A 118 -17.77 -13.77 -12.90
N ALA A 119 -17.06 -14.78 -13.42
CA ALA A 119 -15.60 -14.83 -13.33
C ALA A 119 -14.97 -13.58 -13.98
N LYS A 120 -15.41 -13.23 -15.19
CA LYS A 120 -14.96 -12.02 -15.90
C LYS A 120 -15.26 -10.74 -15.12
N THR A 121 -16.44 -10.66 -14.49
CA THR A 121 -16.86 -9.49 -13.69
C THR A 121 -15.97 -9.33 -12.46
N ILE A 122 -15.74 -10.41 -11.70
CA ILE A 122 -14.87 -10.40 -10.51
C ILE A 122 -13.42 -10.08 -10.92
N SER A 123 -12.90 -10.69 -11.99
CA SER A 123 -11.55 -10.36 -12.48
C SER A 123 -11.41 -8.89 -12.85
N ARG A 124 -12.43 -8.28 -13.48
CA ARG A 124 -12.44 -6.85 -13.78
C ARG A 124 -12.37 -6.01 -12.50
N ILE A 125 -13.21 -6.31 -11.51
CA ILE A 125 -13.23 -5.60 -10.22
C ILE A 125 -11.85 -5.65 -9.54
N VAL A 126 -11.20 -6.82 -9.54
CA VAL A 126 -9.86 -6.98 -8.95
C VAL A 126 -8.81 -6.18 -9.72
N VAL A 127 -8.84 -6.22 -11.06
CA VAL A 127 -7.90 -5.45 -11.90
C VAL A 127 -8.05 -3.95 -11.70
N ASP A 128 -9.29 -3.45 -11.67
CA ASP A 128 -9.56 -2.03 -11.49
C ASP A 128 -9.07 -1.56 -10.09
N MET A 129 -9.24 -2.37 -9.05
CA MET A 129 -8.67 -2.09 -7.72
C MET A 129 -7.13 -2.11 -7.72
N ALA A 130 -6.52 -3.06 -8.44
CA ALA A 130 -5.07 -3.17 -8.53
C ALA A 130 -4.44 -1.96 -9.24
N GLU A 131 -5.13 -1.32 -10.17
CA GLU A 131 -4.68 -0.08 -10.80
C GLU A 131 -4.53 1.05 -9.77
N ASP A 132 -5.55 1.26 -8.95
CA ASP A 132 -5.53 2.28 -7.88
C ASP A 132 -4.46 1.97 -6.82
N GLN A 133 -4.35 0.72 -6.39
CA GLN A 133 -3.32 0.28 -5.46
C GLN A 133 -1.92 0.51 -6.01
N THR A 134 -1.68 0.11 -7.26
CA THR A 134 -0.39 0.29 -7.93
C THR A 134 -0.04 1.77 -8.04
N GLY A 135 -0.99 2.64 -8.39
CA GLY A 135 -0.78 4.08 -8.44
C GLY A 135 -0.33 4.66 -7.09
N ARG A 136 -0.93 4.18 -5.99
CA ARG A 136 -0.56 4.59 -4.63
C ARG A 136 0.83 4.10 -4.22
N GLU A 137 1.14 2.84 -4.48
CA GLU A 137 2.45 2.26 -4.19
C GLU A 137 3.57 2.97 -4.96
N ARG A 138 3.35 3.21 -6.26
CA ARG A 138 4.28 3.95 -7.12
C ARG A 138 4.54 5.37 -6.61
N ALA A 139 3.49 6.08 -6.19
CA ALA A 139 3.63 7.41 -5.59
C ALA A 139 4.45 7.36 -4.29
N PHE A 140 4.23 6.34 -3.46
CA PHE A 140 4.92 6.20 -2.17
C PHE A 140 6.42 5.93 -2.33
N VAL A 141 6.83 5.21 -3.38
CA VAL A 141 8.25 4.88 -3.65
C VAL A 141 8.89 5.75 -4.75
N ALA A 142 8.22 6.82 -5.17
CA ALA A 142 8.66 7.68 -6.28
C ALA A 142 10.10 8.21 -6.09
N GLY A 143 10.49 8.50 -4.84
CA GLY A 143 11.84 8.98 -4.50
C GLY A 143 12.99 8.00 -4.79
N THR A 144 12.69 6.72 -5.09
CA THR A 144 13.70 5.74 -5.52
C THR A 144 14.20 5.97 -6.94
N GLY A 145 13.41 6.64 -7.79
CA GLY A 145 13.74 6.83 -9.21
C GLY A 145 13.66 5.56 -10.07
N PHE A 146 13.04 4.48 -9.59
CA PHE A 146 12.92 3.21 -10.34
C PHE A 146 11.72 3.14 -11.28
N ASP A 147 10.78 4.07 -11.17
CA ASP A 147 9.60 4.06 -12.03
C ASP A 147 9.95 4.39 -13.48
N VAL A 148 9.48 3.56 -14.42
CA VAL A 148 9.74 3.73 -15.86
C VAL A 148 8.92 4.85 -16.50
N PHE A 149 7.87 5.32 -15.82
CA PHE A 149 6.99 6.42 -16.26
C PHE A 149 6.88 7.51 -15.18
N PRO A 150 7.98 8.18 -14.81
CA PRO A 150 7.99 9.11 -13.68
C PRO A 150 7.06 10.31 -13.86
N HIS A 151 6.79 10.71 -15.11
CA HIS A 151 5.86 11.79 -15.46
C HIS A 151 4.37 11.45 -15.21
N SER A 152 4.05 10.17 -15.00
CA SER A 152 2.69 9.71 -14.70
C SER A 152 2.42 9.59 -13.19
N LEU A 153 3.43 9.82 -12.36
CA LEU A 153 3.32 9.65 -10.91
C LEU A 153 2.53 10.78 -10.29
N LYS A 154 1.59 10.41 -9.42
CA LYS A 154 0.96 11.33 -8.47
C LYS A 154 1.95 11.62 -7.33
N SER A 155 1.77 12.75 -6.65
CA SER A 155 2.36 12.94 -5.32
C SER A 155 1.71 12.00 -4.30
N ILE A 156 2.38 11.75 -3.17
CA ILE A 156 1.81 10.93 -2.08
C ILE A 156 0.44 11.48 -1.60
N PRO A 157 0.27 12.79 -1.33
CA PRO A 157 -1.03 13.34 -0.95
C PRO A 157 -2.12 13.10 -2.00
N GLU A 158 -1.84 13.33 -3.28
CA GLU A 158 -2.81 13.13 -4.36
C GLU A 158 -3.21 11.65 -4.50
N ALA A 159 -2.25 10.73 -4.35
CA ALA A 159 -2.50 9.30 -4.42
C ALA A 159 -3.35 8.80 -3.24
N LEU A 160 -3.21 9.40 -2.07
CA LEU A 160 -3.97 9.03 -0.87
C LEU A 160 -5.34 9.74 -0.78
N ALA A 161 -5.49 10.91 -1.39
CA ALA A 161 -6.75 11.66 -1.43
C ALA A 161 -7.81 11.00 -2.34
N ALA A 162 -7.39 10.18 -3.30
CA ALA A 162 -8.29 9.45 -4.20
C ALA A 162 -9.04 8.27 -3.52
N SER A 163 -8.85 8.08 -2.20
CA SER A 163 -9.41 6.95 -1.46
C SER A 163 -10.89 7.14 -1.11
N PRO A 164 -11.69 6.05 -1.11
CA PRO A 164 -13.06 6.07 -0.63
C PRO A 164 -13.19 6.58 0.81
N ALA A 165 -14.31 7.27 1.10
CA ALA A 165 -14.68 7.59 2.47
C ALA A 165 -14.91 6.30 3.28
N ALA A 166 -14.65 6.37 4.60
CA ALA A 166 -14.91 5.28 5.54
C ALA A 166 -16.41 5.05 5.73
#